data_AF-B9S8T3-F1
#
_entry.id   AF-B9S8T3-F1
#
_cell.length_a   1.000
_cell.length_b   1.000
_cell.length_c   1.000
_cell.angle_alpha   90.00
_cell.angle_beta   90.00
_cell.angle_gamma   90.00
#
_symmetry.space_group_name_H-M   'P 1'
#
loop_
_entity.id
_entity.type
_entity.pdbx_description
1 polymer ?
#
loop_
_entity_poly.entity_id
_entity_poly.type
_entity_poly.pdbx_seq_one_letter_code
_entity_poly.pdbx_strand_id
1 'polypeptide(L)'
;MNREASKRKQFLIVSTKNKAADSVARAAIRARCHYVNKKWLGGILTNWSTTKTRLQKFRDLRMEQKTGRLNRLPKGDAARLKRQLAHLQTYLGGIKYMTGLPDIVIIVDQ
;
A
#
# COMPACT_ATOMS: atom_id res chain seq x y z
N MET A 1 -8.80 -8.65 -35.23
CA MET A 1 -9.19 -9.48 -34.08
C MET A 1 -8.29 -9.13 -32.89
N ASN A 2 -8.86 -8.62 -31.79
CA ASN A 2 -8.26 -8.46 -30.44
C ASN A 2 -7.38 -7.23 -30.07
N ARG A 3 -7.57 -6.03 -30.63
CA ARG A 3 -6.81 -4.83 -30.17
C ARG A 3 -7.20 -4.30 -28.78
N GLU A 4 -8.35 -4.68 -28.25
CA GLU A 4 -8.80 -4.31 -26.91
C GLU A 4 -8.98 -5.57 -26.06
N ALA A 5 -7.92 -6.39 -25.97
CA ALA A 5 -7.87 -7.49 -25.03
C ALA A 5 -7.83 -6.91 -23.60
N SER A 6 -9.00 -6.68 -23.02
CA SER A 6 -9.24 -6.54 -21.59
C SER A 6 -8.24 -5.61 -20.88
N LYS A 7 -8.36 -4.28 -21.05
CA LYS A 7 -7.62 -3.32 -20.21
C LYS A 7 -7.87 -3.68 -18.75
N ARG A 8 -6.87 -4.28 -18.08
CA ARG A 8 -6.93 -4.66 -16.66
C ARG A 8 -6.93 -3.39 -15.83
N LYS A 9 -8.10 -2.75 -15.72
CA LYS A 9 -8.30 -1.55 -14.93
C LYS A 9 -7.85 -1.80 -13.49
N GLN A 10 -7.13 -0.85 -12.93
CA GLN A 10 -6.66 -0.88 -11.55
C GLN A 10 -7.73 -0.28 -10.65
N PHE A 11 -8.21 -1.08 -9.70
CA PHE A 11 -9.20 -0.67 -8.72
C PHE A 11 -8.54 -0.38 -7.37
N LEU A 12 -8.94 0.72 -6.75
CA LEU A 12 -8.55 1.09 -5.39
C LEU A 12 -9.79 1.19 -4.50
N ILE A 13 -9.88 0.35 -3.48
CA ILE A 13 -10.99 0.36 -2.52
C ILE A 13 -10.54 1.11 -1.26
N VAL A 14 -11.31 2.10 -0.83
CA VAL A 14 -10.99 2.97 0.31
C VAL A 14 -12.07 2.83 1.36
N SER A 15 -11.67 2.59 2.61
CA SER A 15 -12.55 2.70 3.76
C SER A 15 -11.77 3.17 4.97
N THR A 16 -12.31 4.14 5.69
CA THR A 16 -11.70 4.71 6.90
C THR A 16 -12.43 4.29 8.17
N LYS A 17 -13.57 3.58 8.06
CA LYS A 17 -14.30 3.07 9.23
C LYS A 17 -13.62 1.83 9.81
N ASN A 18 -13.26 1.91 11.09
CA ASN A 18 -12.59 0.82 11.81
C ASN A 18 -13.35 -0.52 11.74
N LYS A 19 -14.69 -0.52 11.81
CA LYS A 19 -15.51 -1.74 11.73
C LYS A 19 -15.43 -2.42 10.35
N ALA A 20 -15.18 -1.66 9.29
CA ALA A 20 -15.13 -2.16 7.91
C ALA A 20 -13.71 -2.47 7.42
N ALA A 21 -12.68 -1.98 8.12
CA ALA A 21 -11.28 -2.04 7.68
C ALA A 21 -10.80 -3.45 7.32
N ASP A 22 -11.11 -4.45 8.16
CA ASP A 22 -10.65 -5.82 7.93
C ASP A 22 -11.45 -6.50 6.82
N SER A 23 -12.74 -6.22 6.74
CA SER A 23 -13.61 -6.74 5.68
C SER A 23 -13.22 -6.18 4.31
N VAL A 24 -12.89 -4.90 4.21
CA VAL A 24 -12.41 -4.24 2.99
C VAL A 24 -11.06 -4.81 2.56
N ALA A 25 -10.13 -5.00 3.49
CA ALA A 25 -8.84 -5.63 3.18
C ALA A 25 -9.02 -7.06 2.65
N ARG A 26 -9.84 -7.89 3.31
CA ARG A 26 -10.12 -9.26 2.85
C ARG A 26 -10.80 -9.28 1.47
N ALA A 27 -11.78 -8.41 1.25
CA ALA A 27 -12.50 -8.31 -0.02
C ALA A 27 -11.56 -7.87 -1.15
N ALA A 28 -10.73 -6.85 -0.93
CA ALA A 28 -9.77 -6.38 -1.92
C ALA A 28 -8.71 -7.43 -2.25
N ILE A 29 -8.17 -8.13 -1.25
CA ILE A 29 -7.21 -9.23 -1.46
C ILE A 29 -7.85 -10.34 -2.31
N ARG A 30 -9.08 -10.75 -2.00
CA ARG A 30 -9.82 -11.76 -2.78
C ARG A 30 -10.08 -11.29 -4.21
N ALA A 31 -10.44 -10.03 -4.38
CA ALA A 31 -10.71 -9.42 -5.70
C ALA A 31 -9.43 -9.07 -6.48
N ARG A 32 -8.24 -9.25 -5.88
CA ARG A 32 -6.95 -8.82 -6.43
C ARG A 32 -6.91 -7.32 -6.75
N CYS A 33 -7.59 -6.52 -5.92
CA CYS A 33 -7.62 -5.06 -6.00
C CYS A 33 -6.72 -4.43 -4.93
N HIS A 34 -6.35 -3.17 -5.14
CA HIS A 34 -5.63 -2.38 -4.14
C HIS A 34 -6.60 -1.83 -3.11
N TYR A 35 -6.12 -1.55 -1.90
CA TYR A 35 -6.97 -1.00 -0.85
C TYR A 35 -6.25 -0.04 0.11
N VAL A 36 -7.05 0.81 0.74
CA VAL A 36 -6.67 1.64 1.90
C VAL A 36 -7.75 1.45 2.97
N ASN A 37 -7.38 0.86 4.10
CA ASN A 37 -8.32 0.49 5.16
C ASN A 37 -8.02 1.15 6.53
N LYS A 38 -7.07 2.09 6.58
CA LYS A 38 -6.68 2.80 7.80
C LYS A 38 -6.86 4.30 7.62
N LYS A 39 -5.78 5.01 7.31
CA LYS A 39 -5.83 6.45 7.00
C LYS A 39 -5.44 6.65 5.55
N TRP A 40 -6.25 7.43 4.85
CA TRP A 40 -5.88 7.97 3.56
C TRP A 40 -4.83 9.06 3.75
N LEU A 41 -3.61 8.82 3.26
CA LEU A 41 -2.59 9.86 3.24
C LEU A 41 -2.93 10.82 2.10
N GLY A 42 -3.14 12.10 2.44
CA GLY A 42 -3.30 13.15 1.43
C GLY A 42 -2.11 13.13 0.46
N GLY A 43 -2.40 13.28 -0.83
CA GLY A 43 -1.37 13.21 -1.87
C GLY A 43 -1.21 11.86 -2.56
N ILE A 44 -1.90 10.78 -2.14
CA ILE A 44 -1.80 9.46 -2.79
C ILE A 44 -2.13 9.54 -4.30
N LEU A 45 -3.21 10.24 -4.65
CA LEU A 45 -3.64 10.39 -6.04
C LEU A 45 -3.13 11.67 -6.69
N THR A 46 -3.03 12.76 -5.92
CA THR A 46 -2.67 14.08 -6.47
C THR A 46 -1.16 14.27 -6.62
N ASN A 47 -0.34 13.50 -5.89
CA ASN A 47 1.11 13.54 -5.97
C ASN A 47 1.68 12.11 -6.06
N TRP A 48 1.47 11.48 -7.23
CA TRP A 48 1.89 10.10 -7.48
C TRP A 48 3.41 9.93 -7.42
N SER A 49 4.20 10.91 -7.85
CA SER A 49 5.67 10.83 -7.79
C SER A 49 6.17 10.65 -6.35
N THR A 50 5.62 11.42 -5.40
CA THR A 50 5.94 11.29 -3.97
C THR A 50 5.47 9.94 -3.42
N THR A 51 4.28 9.51 -3.81
CA THR A 51 3.72 8.22 -3.39
C THR A 51 4.56 7.05 -3.89
N LYS A 52 5.03 7.11 -5.14
CA LYS A 52 5.94 6.14 -5.74
C LYS A 52 7.27 6.06 -4.99
N THR A 53 7.86 7.19 -4.62
CA THR A 53 9.09 7.23 -3.80
C THR A 53 8.88 6.60 -2.43
N ARG A 54 7.74 6.87 -1.77
CA ARG A 54 7.40 6.25 -0.48
C ARG A 54 7.18 4.75 -0.60
N LEU A 55 6.54 4.30 -1.69
CA LEU A 55 6.36 2.90 -2.02
C LEU A 55 7.70 2.19 -2.25
N GLN A 56 8.63 2.83 -2.95
CA GLN A 56 9.97 2.29 -3.15
C GLN A 56 10.69 2.10 -1.82
N LYS A 57 10.74 3.14 -0.98
CA LYS A 57 11.32 3.06 0.37
C LYS A 57 10.71 1.95 1.22
N PHE A 58 9.39 1.76 1.12
CA PHE A 58 8.70 0.66 1.81
C PHE A 58 9.17 -0.71 1.31
N ARG A 59 9.32 -0.90 -0.01
CA ARG A 59 9.83 -2.15 -0.60
C ARG A 59 11.26 -2.43 -0.17
N ASP A 60 12.11 -1.40 -0.15
CA ASP A 60 13.51 -1.52 0.24
C ASP A 60 13.62 -1.94 1.72
N LEU A 61 12.93 -1.25 2.63
CA LEU A 61 12.93 -1.60 4.07
C LEU A 61 12.38 -3.01 4.33
N ARG A 62 11.37 -3.42 3.57
CA ARG A 62 10.82 -4.79 3.66
C ARG A 62 11.84 -5.83 3.18
N MET A 63 12.61 -5.52 2.14
CA MET A 63 13.68 -6.38 1.66
C MET A 63 14.80 -6.48 2.70
N GLU A 64 15.23 -5.37 3.27
CA GLU A 64 16.24 -5.34 4.35
C GLU A 64 15.82 -6.11 5.59
N GLN A 65 14.54 -6.05 5.95
CA GLN A 65 13.99 -6.88 7.03
C GLN A 65 14.06 -8.36 6.67
N LYS A 66 13.65 -8.73 5.44
CA LYS A 66 13.63 -10.13 4.98
C LYS A 66 15.03 -10.73 4.87
N THR A 67 16.03 -9.97 4.45
CA THR A 67 17.42 -10.41 4.34
C THR A 67 18.15 -10.42 5.68
N GLY A 68 17.51 -9.97 6.77
CA GLY A 68 18.12 -9.89 8.09
C GLY A 68 19.12 -8.75 8.24
N ARG A 69 19.25 -7.84 7.25
CA ARG A 69 20.15 -6.68 7.30
C ARG A 69 19.85 -5.80 8.51
N LEU A 70 18.58 -5.62 8.85
CA LEU A 70 18.15 -4.85 10.02
C LEU A 70 18.67 -5.42 11.35
N ASN A 71 18.94 -6.73 11.43
CA ASN A 71 19.43 -7.37 12.65
C ASN A 71 20.94 -7.15 12.87
N ARG A 72 21.66 -6.69 11.84
CA ARG A 72 23.09 -6.35 11.92
C ARG A 72 23.35 -4.91 12.36
N LEU A 73 22.29 -4.12 12.54
CA LEU A 73 22.38 -2.73 12.99
C LEU A 73 22.35 -2.65 14.52
N PRO A 74 22.83 -1.54 15.11
CA PRO A 74 22.63 -1.25 16.51
C PRO A 74 21.15 -1.36 16.91
N LYS A 75 20.87 -1.85 18.12
CA LYS A 75 19.48 -2.10 18.59
C LYS A 75 18.57 -0.88 18.43
N GLY A 76 19.08 0.32 18.69
CA GLY A 76 18.35 1.58 18.51
C GLY A 76 17.96 1.86 17.06
N ASP A 77 18.90 1.72 16.13
CA ASP A 77 18.64 1.92 14.69
C ASP A 77 17.71 0.85 14.13
N ALA A 78 17.92 -0.41 14.50
CA ALA A 78 17.04 -1.51 14.12
C ALA A 78 15.59 -1.25 14.61
N ALA A 79 15.42 -0.77 15.84
CA ALA A 79 14.10 -0.44 16.39
C ALA A 79 13.44 0.72 15.63
N ARG A 80 14.19 1.78 15.29
CA ARG A 80 13.69 2.91 14.49
C ARG A 80 13.21 2.46 13.12
N LEU A 81 14.00 1.65 12.42
CA LEU A 81 13.63 1.13 11.09
C LEU A 81 12.45 0.17 11.14
N LYS A 82 12.36 -0.69 12.18
CA LYS A 82 11.19 -1.56 12.41
C LYS A 82 9.91 -0.75 12.63
N ARG A 83 9.97 0.34 13.43
CA ARG A 83 8.83 1.25 13.63
C ARG A 83 8.43 1.93 12.33
N GLN A 84 9.40 2.42 11.56
CA GLN A 84 9.14 3.02 10.25
C GLN A 84 8.50 2.02 9.28
N LEU A 85 8.99 0.78 9.23
CA LEU A 85 8.44 -0.27 8.40
C LEU A 85 7.00 -0.63 8.81
N ALA A 86 6.72 -0.75 10.11
CA ALA A 86 5.37 -0.98 10.62
C ALA A 86 4.40 0.14 10.24
N HIS A 87 4.86 1.39 10.34
CA HIS A 87 4.09 2.57 9.90
C HIS A 87 3.80 2.49 8.40
N LEU A 88 4.81 2.29 7.55
CA LEU A 88 4.62 2.19 6.10
C LEU A 88 3.74 0.98 5.71
N GLN A 89 3.88 -0.16 6.37
CA GLN A 89 3.06 -1.35 6.14
C GLN A 89 1.58 -1.10 6.47
N THR A 90 1.30 -0.26 7.47
CA THR A 90 -0.06 0.11 7.87
C THR A 90 -0.75 0.98 6.80
N TYR A 91 -0.05 1.94 6.20
CA TYR A 91 -0.66 2.91 5.27
C TYR A 91 -0.48 2.55 3.79
N LEU A 92 0.64 1.94 3.42
CA LEU A 92 0.99 1.62 2.04
C LEU A 92 0.83 0.13 1.70
N GLY A 93 0.55 -0.71 2.71
CA GLY A 93 0.50 -2.16 2.54
C GLY A 93 -0.51 -2.63 1.49
N GLY A 94 -1.69 -2.00 1.44
CA GLY A 94 -2.76 -2.35 0.49
C GLY A 94 -2.58 -1.75 -0.92
N ILE A 95 -1.65 -0.81 -1.09
CA ILE A 95 -1.30 -0.20 -2.39
C ILE A 95 0.11 -0.55 -2.85
N LYS A 96 0.78 -1.48 -2.16
CA LYS A 96 2.21 -1.80 -2.39
C LYS A 96 2.54 -2.32 -3.78
N TYR A 97 1.55 -2.84 -4.50
CA TYR A 97 1.66 -3.38 -5.85
C TYR A 97 1.15 -2.41 -6.92
N MET A 98 0.67 -1.22 -6.56
CA MET A 98 0.31 -0.21 -7.55
C MET A 98 1.56 0.25 -8.31
N THR A 99 1.47 0.24 -9.63
CA THR A 99 2.51 0.71 -10.55
C THR A 99 2.17 2.08 -11.15
N GLY A 100 0.89 2.46 -11.10
CA GLY A 100 0.37 3.75 -11.54
C GLY A 100 -0.85 4.16 -10.73
N LEU A 101 -1.46 5.28 -11.15
CA LEU A 101 -2.73 5.75 -10.59
C LEU A 101 -3.84 4.72 -10.88
N PRO A 102 -4.80 4.57 -9.96
CA PRO A 102 -5.94 3.68 -10.18
C PRO A 102 -6.89 4.31 -11.20
N ASP A 103 -7.50 3.47 -12.05
CA ASP A 103 -8.53 3.91 -12.99
C ASP A 103 -9.85 4.17 -12.27
N ILE A 104 -10.13 3.40 -11.21
CA ILE A 104 -11.38 3.44 -10.47
C ILE A 104 -11.09 3.43 -8.97
N VAL A 105 -11.68 4.39 -8.26
CA VAL A 105 -11.62 4.48 -6.80
C VAL A 105 -13.02 4.23 -6.25
N ILE A 106 -13.15 3.23 -5.37
CA ILE A 106 -14.40 2.87 -4.71
C ILE A 106 -14.27 3.29 -3.25
N ILE A 107 -15.13 4.19 -2.78
CA ILE A 107 -15.15 4.67 -1.39
C ILE A 107 -16.30 3.99 -0.66
N VAL A 108 -15.95 3.17 0.33
CA VAL A 108 -16.89 2.49 1.22
C VAL A 108 -16.91 3.28 2.53
N ASP A 109 -17.90 4.16 2.62
CA ASP A 109 -18.17 5.16 3.67
C ASP A 109 -17.39 6.47 3.63
N GLN A 110 -18.15 7.56 3.72
CA GLN A 110 -17.73 8.92 4.02
C GLN A 110 -18.29 9.33 5.39
#